data_AF-A0A3A9FBT5-F1
#
_entry.id   AF-A0A3A9FBT5-F1
#
_cell.length_a   1.000
_cell.length_b   1.000
_cell.length_c   1.000
_cell.angle_alpha   90.00
_cell.angle_beta   90.00
_cell.angle_gamma   90.00
#
_symmetry.space_group_name_H-M   'P 1'
#
loop_
_entity.id
_entity.type
_entity.pdbx_description
1 polymer ?
#
loop_
_entity_poly.entity_id
_entity_poly.type
_entity_poly.pdbx_seq_one_letter_code
_entity_poly.pdbx_strand_id
1 'polypeptide(L)'
;MIPDIATVLKAKRKECKLSVKDVLQMLKSYGIEISDKTLYGWERGHRQPDSDTFLVLCHIYGIDSISEILGLEKNQELLKADEQRLLSNYRSLNEQGQELICQQMELLVESRRYKKSCDISNLAKEA
;
A
#
# COMPACT_ATOMS: atom_id res chain seq x y z
N MET A 1 8.79 10.73 -8.26
CA MET A 1 9.89 10.78 -7.26
C MET A 1 9.32 10.21 -5.97
N ILE A 2 9.93 9.18 -5.41
CA ILE A 2 9.44 8.58 -4.16
C ILE A 2 9.70 9.58 -3.02
N PRO A 3 8.67 9.99 -2.25
CA PRO A 3 8.85 10.92 -1.14
C PRO A 3 9.71 10.30 -0.03
N ASP A 4 10.54 11.12 0.60
CA ASP A 4 11.38 10.69 1.70
C ASP A 4 10.53 10.47 2.96
N ILE A 5 10.73 9.33 3.64
CA ILE A 5 9.98 8.93 4.85
C ILE A 5 9.96 10.05 5.89
N ALA A 6 11.08 10.75 6.08
CA ALA A 6 11.17 11.86 7.04
C ALA A 6 10.17 12.97 6.75
N THR A 7 10.05 13.35 5.48
CA THR A 7 9.13 14.39 5.03
C THR A 7 7.67 13.97 5.19
N VAL A 8 7.38 12.69 4.95
CA VAL A 8 6.04 12.12 5.12
C VAL A 8 5.62 12.11 6.59
N LEU A 9 6.48 11.62 7.49
CA LEU A 9 6.20 11.60 8.93
C LEU A 9 5.91 13.02 9.44
N LYS A 10 6.69 14.00 9.00
CA LYS A 10 6.49 15.41 9.35
C LYS A 10 5.18 15.98 8.80
N ALA A 11 4.83 15.65 7.55
CA ALA A 11 3.58 16.07 6.94
C ALA A 11 2.38 15.48 7.67
N LYS A 12 2.42 14.17 7.96
CA LYS A 12 1.37 13.45 8.68
C LYS A 12 1.17 13.97 10.09
N ARG A 13 2.24 14.24 10.85
CA ARG A 13 2.12 14.88 12.17
C ARG A 13 1.36 16.22 12.09
N LYS A 14 1.67 17.04 11.08
CA LYS A 14 0.99 18.34 10.87
C LYS A 14 -0.46 18.16 10.44
N GLU A 15 -0.77 17.17 9.61
CA GLU A 15 -2.13 16.82 9.19
C GLU A 15 -2.99 16.42 10.40
N CYS A 16 -2.42 15.62 11.31
CA CYS A 16 -3.04 15.25 12.59
C CYS A 16 -3.06 16.40 13.62
N LYS A 17 -2.50 17.57 13.30
CA LYS A 17 -2.38 18.75 14.19
C LYS A 17 -1.67 18.45 15.52
N LEU A 18 -0.78 17.48 15.53
CA LEU A 18 -0.02 17.09 16.72
C LEU A 18 1.24 17.94 16.88
N SER A 19 1.48 18.44 18.09
CA SER A 19 2.77 19.03 18.43
C SER A 19 3.82 17.94 18.64
N VAL A 20 5.10 18.31 18.58
CA VAL A 20 6.20 17.37 18.87
C VAL A 20 6.06 16.78 20.28
N LYS A 21 5.63 17.60 21.25
CA LYS A 21 5.42 17.16 22.63
C LYS A 21 4.28 16.14 22.74
N ASP A 22 3.20 16.31 21.98
CA ASP A 22 2.09 15.37 21.98
C ASP A 22 2.54 14.00 21.48
N VAL A 23 3.31 13.98 20.38
CA VAL A 23 3.87 12.73 19.84
C VAL A 23 4.82 12.07 20.83
N LEU A 24 5.67 12.83 21.51
CA LEU A 24 6.55 12.28 22.56
C LEU A 24 5.75 11.67 23.71
N GLN A 25 4.67 12.32 24.14
CA GLN A 25 3.80 11.80 25.19
C GLN A 25 3.08 10.52 24.75
N MET A 26 2.62 10.46 23.50
CA MET A 26 2.02 9.24 22.93
C MET A 26 3.05 8.13 22.81
N LEU A 27 4.25 8.38 22.27
CA LEU A 27 5.33 7.38 22.22
C LEU A 27 5.68 6.84 23.61
N LYS A 28 5.68 7.72 24.62
CA LYS A 28 5.90 7.31 26.01
C LYS A 28 4.83 6.35 26.53
N SER A 29 3.57 6.48 26.10
CA SER A 29 2.52 5.51 26.47
C SER A 29 2.72 4.13 25.84
N TYR A 30 3.50 4.04 24.76
CA TYR A 30 3.95 2.78 24.15
C TYR A 30 5.30 2.29 24.72
N GLY A 31 5.83 2.93 25.78
CA GLY A 31 7.10 2.56 26.39
C GLY A 31 8.33 3.09 25.65
N ILE A 32 8.15 3.97 24.66
CA ILE A 32 9.23 4.54 23.85
C ILE A 32 9.52 5.95 24.35
N GLU A 33 10.63 6.12 25.07
CA GLU A 33 11.04 7.42 25.59
C GLU A 33 12.20 8.00 24.78
N ILE A 34 11.95 9.10 24.07
CA ILE A 34 12.94 9.78 23.22
C ILE A 34 12.95 11.28 23.50
N SER A 35 14.01 11.96 23.06
CA SER A 35 14.12 13.42 23.14
C SER A 35 13.45 14.13 21.94
N ASP A 36 13.06 15.40 22.10
CA ASP A 36 12.58 16.24 21.00
C ASP A 36 13.57 16.27 19.83
N LYS A 37 14.88 16.32 20.13
CA LYS A 37 15.94 16.32 19.13
C LYS A 37 15.92 15.05 18.28
N THR A 38 15.60 13.92 18.88
CA THR A 38 15.51 12.63 18.16
C THR A 38 14.36 12.66 17.16
N LEU A 39 13.17 13.10 17.60
CA LEU A 39 12.00 13.21 16.73
C LEU A 39 12.24 14.20 15.57
N TYR A 40 12.83 15.37 15.85
CA TYR A 40 13.24 16.31 14.80
C TYR A 40 14.31 15.74 13.87
N GLY A 41 15.20 14.89 14.37
CA GLY A 41 16.20 14.17 13.58
C GLY A 41 15.55 13.23 12.57
N TRP A 42 14.49 12.54 12.98
CA TRP A 42 13.68 11.68 12.10
C TRP A 42 12.93 12.50 11.05
N GLU A 43 12.28 13.60 11.43
CA GLU A 43 11.54 14.47 10.51
C GLU A 43 12.43 15.23 9.51
N ARG A 44 13.75 15.24 9.72
CA ARG A 44 14.73 15.88 8.83
C ARG A 44 15.56 14.88 8.04
N GLY A 45 15.37 13.57 8.24
CA GLY A 45 16.14 12.52 7.56
C GLY A 45 17.58 12.37 8.06
N HIS A 46 17.94 12.99 9.19
CA HIS A 46 19.28 12.82 9.77
C HIS A 46 19.47 11.44 10.40
N ARG A 47 18.39 10.84 10.89
CA ARG A 47 18.34 9.49 11.46
C ARG A 47 17.03 8.85 11.08
N GLN A 48 16.98 7.52 11.15
CA GLN A 48 15.73 6.77 11.01
C GLN A 48 15.31 6.22 12.38
N PRO A 49 14.00 6.16 12.67
CA PRO A 49 13.50 5.38 13.81
C PRO A 49 13.81 3.90 13.60
N ASP A 50 13.88 3.14 14.69
CA ASP A 50 13.83 1.68 14.59
C ASP A 50 12.46 1.23 14.03
N SER A 51 12.39 -0.03 13.60
CA SER A 51 11.18 -0.58 13.00
C SER A 51 9.96 -0.52 13.91
N ASP A 52 10.14 -0.78 15.20
CA ASP A 52 9.03 -0.85 16.16
C ASP A 52 8.48 0.56 16.41
N THR A 53 9.37 1.51 16.67
CA THR A 53 9.04 2.92 16.82
C THR A 53 8.40 3.50 15.56
N PHE A 54 8.89 3.11 14.38
CA PHE A 54 8.27 3.52 13.13
C PHE A 54 6.83 3.04 13.00
N LEU A 55 6.54 1.79 13.37
CA LEU A 55 5.18 1.24 13.34
C LEU A 55 4.28 1.95 14.35
N VAL A 56 4.78 2.27 15.54
CA VAL A 56 4.03 3.07 16.53
C VAL A 56 3.74 4.48 16.01
N LEU A 57 4.71 5.13 15.36
CA LEU A 57 4.49 6.43 14.71
C LEU A 57 3.42 6.35 13.62
N CYS A 58 3.46 5.30 12.79
CA CYS A 58 2.43 5.06 11.78
C CYS A 58 1.05 4.93 12.42
N HIS A 59 0.95 4.18 13.52
CA HIS A 59 -0.29 4.02 14.26
C HIS A 59 -0.79 5.35 14.87
N ILE A 60 0.09 6.13 15.51
CA ILE A 60 -0.24 7.46 16.08
C ILE A 60 -0.75 8.41 14.99
N TYR A 61 -0.17 8.36 13.79
CA TYR A 61 -0.52 9.22 12.67
C TYR A 61 -1.66 8.69 11.80
N GLY A 62 -2.22 7.51 12.10
CA GLY A 62 -3.28 6.89 11.29
C GLY A 62 -2.81 6.51 9.88
N ILE A 63 -1.55 6.10 9.74
CA ILE A 63 -1.00 5.62 8.47
C ILE A 63 -1.27 4.12 8.37
N ASP A 64 -2.26 3.76 7.54
CA ASP A 64 -2.74 2.38 7.42
C ASP A 64 -1.92 1.52 6.46
N SER A 65 -1.13 2.14 5.57
CA SER A 65 -0.37 1.39 4.57
C SER A 65 0.95 2.06 4.20
N ILE A 66 1.99 1.24 4.00
CA ILE A 66 3.29 1.70 3.50
C ILE A 66 3.16 2.33 2.11
N SER A 67 2.18 1.90 1.31
CA SER A 67 1.87 2.49 0.01
C SER A 67 1.55 3.99 0.11
N GLU A 68 0.79 4.38 1.13
CA GLU A 68 0.49 5.78 1.43
C GLU A 68 1.75 6.59 1.74
N ILE A 69 2.71 5.97 2.45
CA ILE A 69 4.00 6.60 2.76
C ILE A 69 4.85 6.78 1.51
N LEU A 70 4.92 5.75 0.66
CA LEU A 70 5.77 5.75 -0.52
C LEU A 70 5.20 6.59 -1.67
N GLY A 71 4.05 7.24 -1.48
CA GLY A 71 3.33 7.91 -2.57
C GLY A 71 3.03 6.95 -3.72
N LEU A 72 3.05 5.66 -3.43
CA LEU A 72 2.47 4.64 -4.29
C LEU A 72 0.99 4.81 -4.01
N GLU A 73 0.38 5.78 -4.71
CA GLU A 73 -1.08 5.76 -4.86
C GLU A 73 -1.44 4.31 -5.09
N LYS A 74 -2.48 3.83 -4.39
CA LYS A 74 -3.03 2.54 -4.71
C LYS A 74 -3.38 2.63 -6.19
N ASN A 75 -2.48 2.16 -7.04
CA ASN A 75 -2.78 1.52 -8.31
C ASN A 75 -3.52 0.24 -7.91
N GLN A 76 -4.64 0.36 -7.19
CA GLN A 76 -5.86 -0.09 -7.80
C GLN A 76 -5.89 0.66 -9.12
N GLU A 77 -5.22 0.10 -10.15
CA GLU A 77 -5.70 0.30 -11.50
C GLU A 77 -7.21 0.17 -11.33
N LEU A 78 -7.93 1.28 -11.51
CA LEU A 78 -9.35 1.36 -11.22
C LEU A 78 -9.96 0.16 -11.93
N LEU A 79 -10.25 -0.90 -11.15
CA LEU A 79 -10.64 -2.19 -11.71
C LEU A 79 -11.76 -1.85 -12.68
N LYS A 80 -11.67 -2.32 -13.92
CA LYS A 80 -12.72 -2.02 -14.89
C LYS A 80 -14.05 -2.43 -14.29
N ALA A 81 -15.15 -1.77 -14.68
CA ALA A 81 -16.46 -2.07 -14.13
C ALA A 81 -16.78 -3.59 -14.16
N ASP A 82 -16.31 -4.29 -15.20
CA ASP A 82 -16.43 -5.74 -15.34
C ASP A 82 -15.59 -6.53 -14.33
N GLU A 83 -14.35 -6.10 -14.04
CA GLU A 83 -13.46 -6.73 -13.05
C GLU A 83 -14.00 -6.52 -11.63
N GLN A 84 -14.55 -5.33 -11.33
CA GLN A 84 -15.23 -5.06 -10.06
C GLN A 84 -16.47 -5.95 -9.90
N ARG A 85 -17.26 -6.10 -10.96
CA ARG A 85 -18.44 -6.96 -10.97
C ARG A 85 -18.06 -8.42 -10.74
N LEU A 86 -17.01 -8.90 -11.41
CA LEU A 86 -16.50 -10.26 -11.22
C LEU A 86 -16.08 -10.50 -9.76
N LEU A 87 -15.30 -9.57 -9.18
CA LEU A 87 -14.84 -9.67 -7.79
C LEU A 87 -16.00 -9.61 -6.79
N SER A 88 -16.98 -8.73 -7.02
CA SER A 88 -18.17 -8.62 -6.18
C SER A 88 -19.00 -9.90 -6.20
N ASN A 89 -19.24 -10.46 -7.39
CA ASN A 89 -19.94 -11.73 -7.55
C ASN A 89 -19.18 -12.90 -6.91
N TYR A 90 -17.86 -12.95 -7.05
CA TYR A 90 -17.06 -13.99 -6.41
C TYR A 90 -17.18 -13.94 -4.87
N ARG A 91 -17.10 -12.72 -4.29
CA ARG A 91 -17.20 -12.52 -2.83
C ARG A 91 -18.59 -12.83 -2.26
N SER A 92 -19.65 -12.79 -3.06
CA SER A 92 -21.00 -13.11 -2.59
C SER A 92 -21.33 -14.61 -2.61
N LEU A 93 -20.46 -15.43 -3.21
CA LEU A 93 -20.64 -16.88 -3.28
C LEU A 93 -20.10 -17.57 -2.03
N ASN A 94 -20.65 -18.75 -1.74
CA ASN A 94 -20.13 -19.68 -0.74
C ASN A 94 -18.88 -20.41 -1.27
N GLU A 95 -18.24 -21.19 -0.40
CA GLU A 95 -16.99 -21.91 -0.70
C GLU A 95 -17.08 -22.79 -1.95
N GLN A 96 -18.17 -23.55 -2.11
CA GLN A 96 -18.40 -24.41 -3.29
C GLN A 96 -18.53 -23.59 -4.59
N GLY A 97 -19.23 -22.46 -4.53
CA GLY A 97 -19.39 -21.57 -5.69
C GLY A 97 -18.08 -20.89 -6.09
N GLN A 98 -17.26 -20.54 -5.11
CA GLN A 98 -15.92 -20.00 -5.34
C GLN A 98 -15.01 -21.03 -6.01
N GLU A 99 -14.99 -22.27 -5.51
CA GLU A 99 -14.19 -23.37 -6.06
C GLU A 99 -14.53 -23.65 -7.53
N LEU A 100 -15.82 -23.71 -7.88
CA LEU A 100 -16.25 -23.99 -9.25
C LEU A 100 -15.85 -22.90 -10.24
N ILE A 101 -15.89 -21.63 -9.81
CA ILE A 101 -15.39 -20.51 -10.62
C ILE A 101 -13.87 -20.64 -10.84
N CYS A 102 -13.11 -20.98 -9.81
CA CYS A 102 -11.66 -21.18 -9.92
C CYS A 102 -11.32 -22.27 -10.94
N GLN A 103 -11.96 -23.45 -10.83
CA GLN A 103 -11.77 -24.55 -11.78
C GLN A 103 -12.08 -24.12 -13.22
N GLN A 104 -13.19 -23.41 -13.42
CA GLN A 104 -13.57 -22.95 -14.74
C GLN A 104 -12.57 -21.92 -15.29
N MET A 105 -12.05 -21.02 -14.46
CA MET A 105 -11.01 -20.07 -14.85
C MET A 105 -9.73 -20.79 -15.29
N GLU A 106 -9.30 -21.81 -14.55
CA GLU A 106 -8.12 -22.61 -14.88
C GLU A 106 -8.28 -23.30 -16.24
N LEU A 107 -9.41 -23.97 -16.48
CA LEU A 107 -9.70 -24.60 -17.78
C LEU A 107 -9.66 -23.60 -18.93
N LEU A 108 -10.21 -22.40 -18.75
CA LEU A 108 -10.19 -21.36 -19.79
C LEU A 108 -8.77 -20.88 -20.09
N VAL A 109 -7.92 -20.72 -19.07
CA VAL A 109 -6.51 -20.34 -19.22
C VAL A 109 -5.72 -21.45 -19.92
N GLU A 110 -5.93 -22.70 -19.53
CA GLU A 110 -5.28 -23.89 -20.10
C GLU A 110 -5.67 -24.16 -21.54
N SER A 111 -6.91 -23.86 -21.91
CA SER A 111 -7.42 -24.12 -23.26
C SER A 111 -6.65 -23.40 -24.37
N ARG A 112 -5.81 -22.39 -24.04
CA ARG A 112 -5.00 -21.53 -24.93
C ARG A 112 -5.77 -20.80 -26.04
N ARG A 113 -7.06 -21.09 -26.22
CA ARG A 113 -7.97 -20.51 -27.23
C ARG A 113 -8.39 -19.09 -26.93
N TYR A 114 -8.41 -18.72 -25.66
CA TYR A 114 -8.90 -17.42 -25.17
C TYR A 114 -7.78 -16.48 -24.73
N LYS A 115 -6.54 -16.74 -25.16
CA LYS A 115 -5.43 -15.79 -24.96
C LYS A 115 -5.73 -14.52 -25.75
N LYS A 116 -5.55 -13.35 -25.13
CA LYS A 116 -5.53 -12.07 -25.87
C LYS A 116 -4.51 -12.24 -27.00
N SER A 117 -4.92 -11.95 -28.24
CA SER A 117 -4.03 -11.85 -29.38
C SER A 117 -2.78 -11.11 -28.93
N CYS A 118 -1.62 -11.75 -29.03
CA CYS A 118 -0.36 -11.03 -28.90
C CYS A 118 -0.41 -9.86 -29.88
N ASP A 119 -0.01 -8.68 -29.43
CA ASP A 119 0.25 -7.57 -30.31
C ASP A 119 1.23 -8.02 -31.38
N ILE A 120 0.77 -8.14 -32.64
CA ILE A 120 1.60 -8.44 -33.82
C ILE A 120 2.48 -7.20 -34.18
N SER A 121 2.66 -6.24 -33.26
CA SER A 121 3.46 -5.04 -33.50
C SER A 121 4.97 -5.27 -33.49
N ASN A 122 5.46 -6.47 -33.12
CA ASN A 122 6.89 -6.78 -33.08
C ASN A 122 7.40 -7.81 -34.11
N LEU A 123 6.59 -8.28 -35.06
CA LEU A 123 7.02 -9.24 -36.11
C LEU A 123 7.30 -8.59 -37.48
N ALA A 124 7.18 -7.26 -37.61
CA ALA A 124 7.41 -6.54 -38.87
C ALA A 124 8.76 -5.82 -38.96
N LYS A 125 9.78 -6.20 -38.16
CA LYS A 125 11.11 -5.56 -38.19
C LYS A 125 12.27 -6.44 -38.66
N GLU A 126 12.01 -7.67 -39.12
CA GLU A 126 13.05 -8.53 -39.71
C GLU A 126 12.55 -9.15 -41.02
N ALA A 127 12.39 -8.30 -42.05
CA ALA A 127 12.31 -8.70 -43.45
C ALA A 127 13.08 -7.69 -44.31
#